data_AF-A0A4R3YEP9-F1
#
_entry.id   AF-A0A4R3YEP9-F1
#
_cell.length_a   1.000
_cell.length_b   1.000
_cell.length_c   1.000
_cell.angle_alpha   90.00
_cell.angle_beta   90.00
_cell.angle_gamma   90.00
#
_symmetry.space_group_name_H-M   'P 1'
#
loop_
_entity.id
_entity.type
_entity.pdbx_description
1 polymer ?
#
loop_
_entity_poly.entity_id
_entity_poly.type
_entity_poly.pdbx_seq_one_letter_code
_entity_poly.pdbx_strand_id
1 'polypeptide(L)'
;MKKTNYHTHTYRCGHGEGDEKAMVQAAIDMGIEKLGMCEHVPLPHYRQHLLKSIPAIRNIRSVLSLVRALIYNGPNMRMPYKQMDEHLDVIRQCQNEFDGQIQIYKGFEAEGLEEYYDYYQTLLYEHKVDYLILGHHFHKHCIHNCYYGKANMTKKDIYQYCNDVEKALETGLFSYLAHPDLFLQGYQQFDLDAQTVSRRICQKAKELNIPLEVNAGGMRKGLRDIQGEELYLYPNAHFWDIASEIGNDVILGFDAHNPSDFNNAMYDQMIRFANEHHLKLIDEFEFLQGNFEKFQGEYDIR
;
A
#
# COMPACT_ATOMS: atom_id res chain seq x y z
N MET A 1 -19.31 13.47 -2.48
CA MET A 1 -18.23 12.61 -1.99
C MET A 1 -17.20 13.53 -1.38
N LYS A 2 -16.80 13.27 -0.15
CA LYS A 2 -15.71 14.00 0.52
C LYS A 2 -14.40 13.70 -0.19
N LYS A 3 -13.47 14.64 -0.14
CA LYS A 3 -12.12 14.42 -0.67
C LYS A 3 -11.27 13.79 0.44
N THR A 4 -11.04 12.48 0.34
CA THR A 4 -10.28 11.72 1.33
C THR A 4 -9.04 11.11 0.67
N ASN A 5 -7.98 10.92 1.46
CA ASN A 5 -6.78 10.21 1.04
C ASN A 5 -6.21 9.44 2.22
N TYR A 6 -6.10 8.12 2.10
CA TYR A 6 -5.60 7.25 3.18
C TYR A 6 -4.20 6.67 2.89
N HIS A 7 -3.45 7.28 1.96
CA HIS A 7 -2.15 6.80 1.51
C HIS A 7 -1.20 7.98 1.25
N THR A 8 -0.35 8.27 2.23
CA THR A 8 0.60 9.40 2.22
C THR A 8 1.91 8.98 2.87
N HIS A 9 3.02 9.20 2.17
CA HIS A 9 4.38 8.99 2.66
C HIS A 9 5.06 10.34 2.92
N THR A 10 6.24 10.30 3.52
CA THR A 10 7.09 11.46 3.81
C THR A 10 8.54 11.15 3.40
N TYR A 11 9.47 12.05 3.68
CA TYR A 11 10.91 11.79 3.51
C TYR A 11 11.39 10.54 4.27
N ARG A 12 10.68 10.08 5.31
CA ARG A 12 11.05 8.94 6.13
C ARG A 12 11.04 7.62 5.37
N CYS A 13 10.29 7.51 4.27
CA CYS A 13 10.32 6.32 3.42
C CYS A 13 11.66 6.16 2.67
N GLY A 14 12.46 7.22 2.57
CA GLY A 14 13.78 7.22 1.92
C GLY A 14 13.76 7.43 0.40
N HIS A 15 12.58 7.61 -0.18
CA HIS A 15 12.37 7.98 -1.60
C HIS A 15 11.23 8.99 -1.80
N GLY A 16 10.74 9.57 -0.70
CA GLY A 16 9.83 10.70 -0.68
C GLY A 16 10.55 11.99 -0.26
N GLU A 17 9.82 13.08 -0.35
CA GLU A 17 10.20 14.44 0.03
C GLU A 17 9.07 15.05 0.87
N GLY A 18 9.41 16.08 1.67
CA GLY A 18 8.47 16.69 2.60
C GLY A 18 8.37 15.93 3.92
N ASP A 19 8.26 16.68 5.02
CA ASP A 19 7.95 16.13 6.34
C ASP A 19 6.44 16.00 6.55
N GLU A 20 6.04 15.41 7.67
CA GLU A 20 4.64 15.19 8.03
C GLU A 20 3.82 16.47 7.93
N LYS A 21 4.37 17.59 8.42
CA LYS A 21 3.70 18.89 8.43
C LYS A 21 3.50 19.44 7.02
N ALA A 22 4.52 19.36 6.17
CA ALA A 22 4.42 19.77 4.77
C ALA A 22 3.39 18.93 4.00
N MET A 23 3.34 17.62 4.24
CA MET A 23 2.33 16.74 3.63
C MET A 23 0.92 17.09 4.10
N VAL A 24 0.73 17.31 5.40
CA VAL A 24 -0.56 17.73 5.97
C VAL A 24 -1.01 19.09 5.41
N GLN A 25 -0.11 20.07 5.34
CA GLN A 25 -0.43 21.39 4.78
C GLN A 25 -0.84 21.29 3.31
N ALA A 26 -0.11 20.51 2.50
CA ALA A 26 -0.48 20.32 1.10
C ALA A 26 -1.83 19.61 0.93
N ALA A 27 -2.16 18.67 1.82
CA ALA A 27 -3.46 18.03 1.83
C ALA A 27 -4.59 19.03 2.16
N ILE A 28 -4.39 19.90 3.16
CA ILE A 28 -5.31 20.99 3.51
C ILE A 28 -5.50 21.93 2.31
N ASP A 29 -4.41 22.35 1.66
CA ASP A 29 -4.44 23.26 0.51
C ASP A 29 -5.19 22.64 -0.69
N MET A 30 -5.15 21.31 -0.83
CA MET A 30 -5.91 20.57 -1.84
C MET A 30 -7.40 20.36 -1.46
N GLY A 31 -7.77 20.70 -0.22
CA GLY A 31 -9.11 20.49 0.34
C GLY A 31 -9.41 19.05 0.74
N ILE A 32 -8.40 18.27 1.13
CA ILE A 32 -8.58 16.93 1.70
C ILE A 32 -9.17 17.07 3.11
N GLU A 33 -10.27 16.37 3.38
CA GLU A 33 -10.97 16.39 4.68
C GLU A 33 -10.43 15.32 5.66
N LYS A 34 -10.01 14.17 5.11
CA LYS A 34 -9.46 13.04 5.87
C LYS A 34 -8.15 12.59 5.24
N LEU A 35 -7.08 12.61 6.03
CA LEU A 35 -5.73 12.25 5.60
C LEU A 35 -5.19 11.08 6.41
N GLY A 36 -4.72 10.06 5.72
CA GLY A 36 -3.94 8.98 6.28
C GLY A 36 -2.44 9.20 6.06
N MET A 37 -1.69 9.33 7.16
CA MET A 37 -0.23 9.28 7.14
C MET A 37 0.17 7.80 7.24
N CYS A 38 0.65 7.24 6.14
CA CYS A 38 0.72 5.81 5.89
C CYS A 38 2.09 5.41 5.32
N GLU A 39 3.15 5.68 6.09
CA GLU A 39 4.52 5.26 5.76
C GLU A 39 4.61 3.76 5.52
N HIS A 40 5.63 3.31 4.77
CA HIS A 40 5.96 1.90 4.73
C HIS A 40 6.31 1.39 6.14
N VAL A 41 5.67 0.29 6.55
CA VAL A 41 5.77 -0.22 7.91
C VAL A 41 7.24 -0.47 8.28
N PRO A 42 7.71 0.10 9.41
CA PRO A 42 9.02 -0.24 9.94
C PRO A 42 8.99 -1.66 10.51
N LEU A 43 9.95 -2.50 10.13
CA LEU A 43 9.95 -3.91 10.56
C LEU A 43 10.88 -4.16 11.76
N PRO A 44 10.39 -4.78 12.85
CA PRO A 44 11.27 -5.24 13.93
C PRO A 44 12.23 -6.30 13.37
N HIS A 45 13.47 -6.30 13.84
CA HIS A 45 14.50 -7.25 13.41
C HIS A 45 14.75 -7.31 11.89
N TYR A 46 14.47 -6.23 11.14
CA TYR A 46 14.56 -6.22 9.68
C TYR A 46 15.91 -6.72 9.13
N ARG A 47 17.02 -6.41 9.81
CA ARG A 47 18.35 -6.94 9.42
C ARG A 47 18.43 -8.46 9.46
N GLN A 48 17.79 -9.12 10.42
CA GLN A 48 17.75 -10.58 10.47
C GLN A 48 16.88 -11.14 9.33
N HIS A 49 15.75 -10.50 9.05
CA HIS A 49 14.92 -10.83 7.89
C HIS A 49 15.70 -10.70 6.56
N LEU A 50 16.50 -9.65 6.41
CA LEU A 50 17.40 -9.47 5.27
C LEU A 50 18.45 -10.58 5.17
N LEU A 51 19.04 -11.03 6.28
CA LEU A 51 19.99 -12.15 6.27
C LEU A 51 19.33 -13.47 5.79
N LYS A 52 18.06 -13.71 6.14
CA LYS A 52 17.30 -14.86 5.63
C LYS A 52 17.12 -14.83 4.11
N SER A 53 17.23 -13.66 3.47
CA SER A 53 17.07 -13.50 2.02
C SER A 53 18.29 -13.92 1.18
N ILE A 54 19.45 -14.21 1.81
CA ILE A 54 20.70 -14.55 1.09
C ILE A 54 20.51 -15.68 0.06
N PRO A 55 19.81 -16.80 0.36
CA PRO A 55 19.58 -17.86 -0.62
C PRO A 55 18.71 -17.46 -1.83
N ALA A 56 17.93 -16.37 -1.71
CA ALA A 56 17.05 -15.87 -2.76
C ALA A 56 17.74 -14.90 -3.74
N ILE A 57 19.00 -14.54 -3.50
CA ILE A 57 19.77 -13.64 -4.36
C ILE A 57 20.18 -14.37 -5.64
N ARG A 58 19.87 -13.75 -6.79
CA ARG A 58 20.13 -14.30 -8.13
C ARG A 58 20.85 -13.32 -9.06
N ASN A 59 20.97 -12.05 -8.69
CA ASN A 59 21.59 -11.02 -9.53
C ASN A 59 22.26 -9.92 -8.69
N ILE A 60 23.12 -9.14 -9.36
CA ILE A 60 23.90 -8.07 -8.73
C ILE A 60 23.03 -6.95 -8.15
N ARG A 61 21.87 -6.67 -8.77
CA ARG A 61 20.90 -5.70 -8.24
C ARG A 61 20.39 -6.11 -6.86
N SER A 62 20.09 -7.39 -6.66
CA SER A 62 19.68 -7.91 -5.35
C SER A 62 20.80 -7.86 -4.31
N VAL A 63 22.05 -8.08 -4.70
CA VAL A 63 23.21 -7.91 -3.79
C VAL A 63 23.33 -6.46 -3.36
N LEU A 64 23.31 -5.53 -4.30
CA LEU A 64 23.40 -4.09 -4.03
C LEU A 64 22.22 -3.61 -3.16
N SER A 65 21.00 -4.10 -3.45
CA SER A 65 19.81 -3.84 -2.65
C SER A 65 19.95 -4.35 -1.23
N LEU A 66 20.48 -5.57 -1.02
CA LEU A 66 20.70 -6.13 0.30
C LEU A 66 21.73 -5.33 1.11
N VAL A 67 22.86 -4.96 0.48
CA VAL A 67 23.90 -4.15 1.12
C VAL A 67 23.35 -2.79 1.54
N ARG A 68 22.63 -2.10 0.63
CA ARG A 68 21.95 -0.85 0.96
C ARG A 68 20.94 -1.04 2.10
N ALA A 69 20.14 -2.10 2.05
CA ALA A 69 19.14 -2.36 3.08
C ALA A 69 19.75 -2.65 4.46
N LEU A 70 20.94 -3.25 4.52
CA LEU A 70 21.69 -3.40 5.77
C LEU A 70 22.22 -2.06 6.31
N ILE A 71 22.71 -1.19 5.41
CA ILE A 71 23.26 0.14 5.76
C ILE A 71 22.13 1.07 6.23
N TYR A 72 21.08 1.21 5.43
CA TYR A 72 19.98 2.15 5.65
C TYR A 72 18.81 1.58 6.47
N ASN A 73 18.93 0.32 6.94
CA ASN A 73 17.89 -0.40 7.69
C ASN A 73 16.54 -0.51 6.94
N GLY A 74 16.59 -0.54 5.60
CA GLY A 74 15.42 -0.45 4.70
C GLY A 74 15.89 -0.42 3.24
N PRO A 75 15.13 -0.92 2.26
CA PRO A 75 15.53 -0.94 0.85
C PRO A 75 15.37 0.46 0.19
N ASN A 76 15.80 1.54 0.84
CA ASN A 76 15.42 2.93 0.53
C ASN A 76 13.89 3.12 0.42
N MET A 77 13.11 2.29 1.13
CA MET A 77 11.64 2.31 1.11
C MET A 77 11.03 2.11 2.50
N ARG A 78 11.75 2.37 3.60
CA ARG A 78 11.16 2.37 4.94
C ARG A 78 12.09 3.03 5.94
N MET A 79 11.50 3.70 6.93
CA MET A 79 12.26 4.21 8.05
C MET A 79 12.81 3.09 8.94
N PRO A 80 13.93 3.32 9.64
CA PRO A 80 14.40 2.41 10.67
C PRO A 80 13.37 2.21 11.79
N TYR A 81 13.23 0.97 12.30
CA TYR A 81 12.30 0.66 13.40
C TYR A 81 12.39 1.58 14.62
N LYS A 82 13.59 2.03 14.97
CA LYS A 82 13.81 2.93 16.11
C LYS A 82 13.24 4.34 15.92
N GLN A 83 12.90 4.74 14.70
CA GLN A 83 12.31 6.05 14.39
C GLN A 83 10.78 6.03 14.37
N MET A 84 10.16 4.87 14.56
CA MET A 84 8.71 4.71 14.52
C MET A 84 8.00 5.60 15.55
N ASP A 85 8.44 5.55 16.81
CA ASP A 85 7.77 6.30 17.88
C ASP A 85 7.91 7.82 17.67
N GLU A 86 9.08 8.27 17.22
CA GLU A 86 9.29 9.69 16.84
C GLU A 86 8.32 10.12 15.73
N HIS A 87 8.17 9.33 14.67
CA HIS A 87 7.24 9.61 13.58
C HIS A 87 5.78 9.69 14.06
N LEU A 88 5.33 8.71 14.87
CA LEU A 88 3.97 8.71 15.41
C LEU A 88 3.72 9.90 16.33
N ASP A 89 4.73 10.35 17.09
CA ASP A 89 4.64 11.55 17.91
C ASP A 89 4.55 12.83 17.08
N VAL A 90 5.26 12.92 15.94
CA VAL A 90 5.15 14.05 15.01
C VAL A 90 3.75 14.08 14.37
N ILE A 91 3.19 12.94 13.98
CA ILE A 91 1.80 12.90 13.48
C ILE A 91 0.82 13.37 14.55
N ARG A 92 1.01 12.95 15.82
CA ARG A 92 0.19 13.41 16.94
C ARG A 92 0.29 14.93 17.14
N GLN A 93 1.47 15.50 16.95
CA GLN A 93 1.64 16.96 16.98
C GLN A 93 0.88 17.63 15.83
N CYS A 94 0.92 17.06 14.62
CA CYS A 94 0.14 17.55 13.49
C CYS A 94 -1.37 17.44 13.74
N GLN A 95 -1.85 16.34 14.34
CA GLN A 95 -3.25 16.18 14.75
C GLN A 95 -3.70 17.33 15.66
N ASN A 96 -2.87 17.72 16.62
CA ASN A 96 -3.17 18.84 17.53
C ASN A 96 -3.06 20.20 16.83
N GLU A 97 -2.04 20.40 15.99
CA GLU A 97 -1.80 21.68 15.33
C GLU A 97 -2.87 22.01 14.28
N PHE A 98 -3.35 21.01 13.56
CA PHE A 98 -4.31 21.15 12.47
C PHE A 98 -5.73 20.70 12.86
N ASP A 99 -6.03 20.60 14.15
CA ASP A 99 -7.37 20.28 14.65
C ASP A 99 -8.41 21.25 14.09
N GLY A 100 -9.55 20.70 13.67
CA GLY A 100 -10.62 21.44 13.00
C GLY A 100 -10.37 21.85 11.54
N GLN A 101 -9.16 21.64 10.99
CA GLN A 101 -8.85 21.89 9.57
C GLN A 101 -8.90 20.60 8.74
N ILE A 102 -8.35 19.51 9.27
CA ILE A 102 -8.29 18.20 8.59
C ILE A 102 -8.28 17.09 9.64
N GLN A 103 -8.94 15.97 9.36
CA GLN A 103 -8.85 14.78 10.21
C GLN A 103 -7.66 13.93 9.78
N ILE A 104 -6.69 13.73 10.67
CA ILE A 104 -5.46 12.99 10.38
C ILE A 104 -5.49 11.64 11.10
N TYR A 105 -5.19 10.57 10.36
CA TYR A 105 -5.06 9.20 10.87
C TYR A 105 -3.62 8.72 10.76
N LYS A 106 -3.17 7.96 11.76
CA LYS A 106 -1.90 7.24 11.78
C LYS A 106 -2.12 5.86 11.16
N GLY A 107 -1.35 5.51 10.15
CA GLY A 107 -1.37 4.18 9.55
C GLY A 107 0.00 3.75 9.07
N PHE A 108 0.09 2.52 8.58
CA PHE A 108 1.23 2.07 7.80
C PHE A 108 0.80 1.25 6.58
N GLU A 109 1.56 1.41 5.51
CA GLU A 109 1.54 0.52 4.35
C GLU A 109 2.42 -0.69 4.64
N ALA A 110 1.80 -1.86 4.72
CA ALA A 110 2.45 -3.08 5.12
C ALA A 110 2.33 -4.16 4.05
N GLU A 111 3.39 -4.96 3.90
CA GLU A 111 3.34 -6.18 3.13
C GLU A 111 2.74 -7.32 3.97
N GLY A 112 1.96 -8.19 3.31
CA GLY A 112 1.45 -9.48 3.82
C GLY A 112 2.55 -10.52 4.14
N LEU A 113 3.49 -10.19 5.01
CA LEU A 113 4.56 -11.07 5.46
C LEU A 113 4.13 -11.76 6.75
N GLU A 114 3.87 -13.07 6.68
CA GLU A 114 3.35 -13.87 7.79
C GLU A 114 4.17 -13.78 9.07
N GLU A 115 5.50 -13.63 8.98
CA GLU A 115 6.37 -13.49 10.16
C GLU A 115 6.16 -12.17 10.93
N TYR A 116 5.39 -11.23 10.38
CA TYR A 116 5.10 -9.93 10.97
C TYR A 116 3.64 -9.74 11.35
N TYR A 117 2.76 -10.73 11.14
CA TYR A 117 1.33 -10.59 11.46
C TYR A 117 1.07 -10.32 12.94
N ASP A 118 1.77 -11.00 13.85
CA ASP A 118 1.64 -10.72 15.29
C ASP A 118 2.08 -9.29 15.63
N TYR A 119 3.14 -8.80 14.99
CA TYR A 119 3.60 -7.42 15.16
C TYR A 119 2.57 -6.42 14.64
N TYR A 120 2.00 -6.65 13.46
CA TYR A 120 0.94 -5.81 12.91
C TYR A 120 -0.30 -5.80 13.81
N GLN A 121 -0.68 -6.96 14.35
CA GLN A 121 -1.75 -7.08 15.31
C GLN A 121 -1.47 -6.27 16.58
N THR A 122 -0.24 -6.30 17.11
CA THR A 122 0.17 -5.48 18.26
C THR A 122 0.05 -3.98 17.97
N LEU A 123 0.42 -3.53 16.77
CA LEU A 123 0.30 -2.11 16.39
C LEU A 123 -1.16 -1.60 16.48
N LEU A 124 -2.10 -2.41 16.02
CA LEU A 124 -3.54 -2.11 16.08
C LEU A 124 -4.08 -2.23 17.50
N TYR A 125 -3.77 -3.34 18.18
CA TYR A 125 -4.26 -3.64 19.53
C TYR A 125 -3.81 -2.60 20.58
N GLU A 126 -2.56 -2.16 20.51
CA GLU A 126 -2.03 -1.11 21.41
C GLU A 126 -2.46 0.31 20.97
N HIS A 127 -3.29 0.44 19.94
CA HIS A 127 -3.72 1.71 19.34
C HIS A 127 -2.54 2.63 18.95
N LYS A 128 -1.41 2.04 18.54
CA LYS A 128 -0.28 2.80 18.02
C LYS A 128 -0.64 3.44 16.68
N VAL A 129 -1.36 2.70 15.85
CA VAL A 129 -1.92 3.16 14.58
C VAL A 129 -3.43 2.93 14.55
N ASP A 130 -4.12 3.70 13.72
CA ASP A 130 -5.57 3.61 13.54
C ASP A 130 -5.93 2.50 12.53
N TYR A 131 -5.04 2.22 11.55
CA TYR A 131 -5.26 1.26 10.48
C TYR A 131 -3.95 0.82 9.81
N LEU A 132 -4.01 -0.29 9.08
CA LEU A 132 -2.97 -0.76 8.17
C LEU A 132 -3.55 -0.93 6.77
N ILE A 133 -2.72 -0.76 5.75
CA ILE A 133 -3.10 -0.96 4.34
C ILE A 133 -2.20 -2.03 3.74
N LEU A 134 -2.75 -2.87 2.87
CA LEU A 134 -1.97 -3.93 2.24
C LEU A 134 -1.31 -3.38 0.97
N GLY A 135 -0.10 -2.87 1.09
CA GLY A 135 0.77 -2.57 -0.06
C GLY A 135 1.68 -3.76 -0.33
N HIS A 136 1.19 -4.77 -1.05
CA HIS A 136 1.91 -6.05 -1.13
C HIS A 136 3.06 -6.04 -2.15
N HIS A 137 4.20 -5.49 -1.74
CA HIS A 137 5.34 -5.31 -2.65
C HIS A 137 6.21 -6.54 -2.84
N PHE A 138 6.30 -7.46 -1.88
CA PHE A 138 7.34 -8.49 -1.85
C PHE A 138 6.86 -9.89 -1.49
N HIS A 139 7.38 -10.90 -2.20
CA HIS A 139 7.27 -12.30 -1.80
C HIS A 139 8.35 -12.67 -0.77
N LYS A 140 7.96 -12.92 0.49
CA LYS A 140 8.79 -13.40 1.62
C LYS A 140 9.98 -12.53 2.03
N HIS A 141 10.64 -11.83 1.12
CA HIS A 141 11.86 -11.10 1.36
C HIS A 141 11.81 -9.76 0.66
N CYS A 142 12.17 -8.70 1.38
CA CYS A 142 12.17 -7.33 0.86
C CYS A 142 13.41 -7.04 -0.01
N ILE A 143 13.59 -7.79 -1.09
CA ILE A 143 14.67 -7.64 -2.08
C ILE A 143 14.11 -7.64 -3.50
N HIS A 144 14.86 -7.03 -4.43
CA HIS A 144 14.40 -6.84 -5.83
C HIS A 144 13.93 -8.13 -6.53
N ASN A 145 14.57 -9.27 -6.30
CA ASN A 145 14.14 -10.56 -6.88
C ASN A 145 12.74 -11.01 -6.46
N CYS A 146 12.29 -10.57 -5.30
CA CYS A 146 11.01 -10.91 -4.71
C CYS A 146 9.97 -9.80 -4.93
N TYR A 147 10.33 -8.69 -5.57
CA TYR A 147 9.44 -7.56 -5.81
C TYR A 147 8.37 -7.89 -6.85
N TYR A 148 7.10 -7.63 -6.52
CA TYR A 148 5.93 -7.87 -7.36
C TYR A 148 5.70 -6.81 -8.44
N GLY A 149 6.64 -5.88 -8.64
CA GLY A 149 6.67 -5.00 -9.82
C GLY A 149 7.95 -5.15 -10.65
N LYS A 150 8.74 -6.21 -10.44
CA LYS A 150 9.99 -6.45 -11.16
C LYS A 150 9.70 -6.77 -12.64
N ALA A 151 10.59 -6.40 -13.54
CA ALA A 151 10.45 -6.74 -14.96
C ALA A 151 10.44 -8.26 -15.21
N ASN A 152 9.72 -8.70 -16.25
CA ASN A 152 9.64 -10.09 -16.70
C ASN A 152 9.04 -11.04 -15.65
N MET A 153 7.99 -10.61 -14.96
CA MET A 153 7.23 -11.54 -14.09
C MET A 153 6.66 -12.69 -14.92
N THR A 154 6.65 -13.88 -14.33
CA THR A 154 6.09 -15.08 -14.94
C THR A 154 4.66 -15.31 -14.45
N LYS A 155 3.94 -16.23 -15.11
CA LYS A 155 2.63 -16.73 -14.63
C LYS A 155 2.70 -17.17 -13.17
N LYS A 156 3.78 -17.86 -12.79
CA LYS A 156 4.01 -18.28 -11.41
C LYS A 156 4.10 -17.09 -10.46
N ASP A 157 4.76 -16.00 -10.84
CA ASP A 157 4.89 -14.82 -9.99
C ASP A 157 3.53 -14.15 -9.74
N ILE A 158 2.66 -14.03 -10.76
CA ILE A 158 1.34 -13.38 -10.60
C ILE A 158 0.38 -14.24 -9.77
N TYR A 159 0.42 -15.57 -9.91
CA TYR A 159 -0.36 -16.46 -9.03
C TYR A 159 0.17 -16.43 -7.60
N GLN A 160 1.48 -16.29 -7.41
CA GLN A 160 2.06 -16.14 -6.08
C GLN A 160 1.62 -14.81 -5.43
N TYR A 161 1.62 -13.70 -6.18
CA TYR A 161 1.06 -12.43 -5.72
C TYR A 161 -0.39 -12.58 -5.27
N CYS A 162 -1.23 -13.19 -6.12
CA CYS A 162 -2.63 -13.46 -5.82
C CYS A 162 -2.80 -14.25 -4.52
N ASN A 163 -2.05 -15.34 -4.36
CA ASN A 163 -2.16 -16.21 -3.18
C ASN A 163 -1.71 -15.49 -1.90
N ASP A 164 -0.64 -14.70 -1.98
CA ASP A 164 -0.14 -13.94 -0.83
C ASP A 164 -1.13 -12.83 -0.44
N VAL A 165 -1.72 -12.14 -1.42
CA VAL A 165 -2.79 -11.14 -1.21
C VAL A 165 -4.01 -11.77 -0.55
N GLU A 166 -4.55 -12.86 -1.10
CA GLU A 166 -5.72 -13.55 -0.52
C GLU A 166 -5.47 -13.94 0.93
N LYS A 167 -4.31 -14.55 1.22
CA LYS A 167 -3.92 -14.94 2.58
C LYS A 167 -3.81 -13.73 3.51
N ALA A 168 -3.24 -12.62 3.03
CA ALA A 168 -3.10 -11.41 3.82
C ALA A 168 -4.45 -10.75 4.13
N LEU A 169 -5.36 -10.67 3.16
CA LEU A 169 -6.70 -10.13 3.35
C LEU A 169 -7.51 -10.94 4.39
N GLU A 170 -7.39 -12.27 4.39
CA GLU A 170 -8.08 -13.15 5.35
C GLU A 170 -7.66 -12.96 6.81
N THR A 171 -6.54 -12.26 7.07
CA THR A 171 -6.12 -11.95 8.44
C THR A 171 -7.00 -10.90 9.13
N GLY A 172 -7.72 -10.08 8.36
CA GLY A 172 -8.45 -8.92 8.86
C GLY A 172 -7.54 -7.78 9.37
N LEU A 173 -6.22 -7.84 9.13
CA LEU A 173 -5.29 -6.80 9.58
C LEU A 173 -5.31 -5.54 8.70
N PHE A 174 -5.69 -5.68 7.42
CA PHE A 174 -5.51 -4.63 6.41
C PHE A 174 -6.86 -4.05 5.98
N SER A 175 -7.04 -2.75 6.17
CA SER A 175 -8.33 -2.08 5.96
C SER A 175 -8.70 -1.90 4.48
N TYR A 176 -7.71 -1.87 3.58
CA TYR A 176 -7.90 -1.92 2.14
C TYR A 176 -6.66 -2.48 1.44
N LEU A 177 -6.81 -2.87 0.16
CA LEU A 177 -5.71 -3.30 -0.70
C LEU A 177 -5.21 -2.12 -1.53
N ALA A 178 -3.98 -1.67 -1.25
CA ALA A 178 -3.31 -0.63 -2.00
C ALA A 178 -2.82 -1.19 -3.35
N HIS A 179 -2.90 -0.37 -4.42
CA HIS A 179 -2.45 -0.70 -5.79
C HIS A 179 -2.58 -2.20 -6.16
N PRO A 180 -3.80 -2.79 -6.14
CA PRO A 180 -4.04 -4.23 -6.24
C PRO A 180 -3.56 -4.89 -7.53
N ASP A 181 -3.26 -4.07 -8.53
CA ASP A 181 -2.85 -4.44 -9.88
C ASP A 181 -1.36 -4.16 -10.14
N LEU A 182 -0.57 -3.87 -9.10
CA LEU A 182 0.88 -3.66 -9.18
C LEU A 182 1.62 -4.76 -9.96
N PHE A 183 1.14 -6.02 -9.87
CA PHE A 183 1.73 -7.15 -10.59
C PHE A 183 1.74 -6.97 -12.11
N LEU A 184 0.83 -6.18 -12.68
CA LEU A 184 0.78 -5.87 -14.10
C LEU A 184 1.95 -4.99 -14.55
N GLN A 185 2.56 -4.22 -13.64
CA GLN A 185 3.79 -3.46 -13.93
C GLN A 185 4.91 -4.36 -14.41
N GLY A 186 5.06 -5.53 -13.79
CA GLY A 186 6.10 -6.50 -14.08
C GLY A 186 5.71 -7.54 -15.14
N TYR A 187 4.43 -7.87 -15.23
CA TYR A 187 3.89 -8.90 -16.13
C TYR A 187 3.59 -8.37 -17.54
N GLN A 188 3.10 -7.12 -17.66
CA GLN A 188 2.88 -6.38 -18.92
C GLN A 188 2.09 -7.14 -20.00
N GLN A 189 1.16 -8.00 -19.58
CA GLN A 189 0.22 -8.66 -20.47
C GLN A 189 -1.09 -8.93 -19.71
N PHE A 190 -2.21 -8.93 -20.43
CA PHE A 190 -3.52 -9.21 -19.85
C PHE A 190 -4.14 -10.49 -20.45
N ASP A 191 -3.39 -11.58 -20.36
CA ASP A 191 -3.83 -12.91 -20.81
C ASP A 191 -4.82 -13.57 -19.82
N LEU A 192 -5.25 -14.79 -20.13
CA LEU A 192 -6.22 -15.53 -19.31
C LEU A 192 -5.74 -15.69 -17.85
N ASP A 193 -4.44 -15.78 -17.61
CA ASP A 193 -3.88 -15.89 -16.27
C ASP A 193 -3.98 -14.56 -15.51
N ALA A 194 -3.67 -13.42 -16.15
CA ALA A 194 -3.90 -12.10 -15.56
C ALA A 194 -5.37 -11.84 -15.26
N GLN A 195 -6.29 -12.22 -16.16
CA GLN A 195 -7.73 -12.15 -15.93
C GLN A 195 -8.16 -12.99 -14.73
N THR A 196 -7.65 -14.22 -14.62
CA THR A 196 -7.94 -15.14 -13.52
C THR A 196 -7.44 -14.58 -12.18
N VAL A 197 -6.21 -14.10 -12.13
CA VAL A 197 -5.62 -13.47 -10.93
C VAL A 197 -6.39 -12.22 -10.53
N SER A 198 -6.68 -11.32 -11.48
CA SER A 198 -7.43 -10.08 -11.22
C SER A 198 -8.82 -10.38 -10.63
N ARG A 199 -9.54 -11.33 -11.23
CA ARG A 199 -10.87 -11.75 -10.78
C ARG A 199 -10.82 -12.36 -9.38
N ARG A 200 -9.83 -13.21 -9.08
CA ARG A 200 -9.65 -13.80 -7.75
C ARG A 200 -9.41 -12.75 -6.67
N ILE A 201 -8.50 -11.80 -6.91
CA ILE A 201 -8.22 -10.69 -6.00
C ILE A 201 -9.49 -9.88 -5.74
N CYS A 202 -10.18 -9.47 -6.81
CA CYS A 202 -11.41 -8.68 -6.71
C CYS A 202 -12.53 -9.44 -5.97
N GLN A 203 -12.72 -10.72 -6.26
CA GLN A 203 -13.71 -11.57 -5.59
C GLN A 203 -13.40 -11.74 -4.10
N LYS A 204 -12.14 -12.01 -3.73
CA LYS A 204 -11.73 -12.14 -2.33
C LYS A 204 -11.92 -10.83 -1.57
N ALA A 205 -11.50 -9.70 -2.15
CA ALA A 205 -11.71 -8.39 -1.55
C ALA A 205 -13.22 -8.09 -1.37
N LYS A 206 -14.05 -8.45 -2.35
CA LYS A 206 -15.50 -8.28 -2.26
C LYS A 206 -16.15 -9.16 -1.18
N GLU A 207 -15.74 -10.42 -1.10
CA GLU A 207 -16.19 -11.38 -0.08
C GLU A 207 -15.94 -10.86 1.33
N LEU A 208 -14.77 -10.25 1.54
CA LEU A 208 -14.33 -9.73 2.84
C LEU A 208 -14.77 -8.28 3.11
N ASN A 209 -15.48 -7.64 2.18
CA ASN A 209 -15.84 -6.21 2.21
C ASN A 209 -14.62 -5.27 2.38
N ILE A 210 -13.52 -5.59 1.70
CA ILE A 210 -12.28 -4.81 1.72
C ILE A 210 -12.22 -3.95 0.43
N PRO A 211 -12.10 -2.62 0.54
CA PRO A 211 -11.98 -1.74 -0.61
C PRO A 211 -10.68 -1.95 -1.41
N LEU A 212 -10.72 -1.54 -2.69
CA LEU A 212 -9.56 -1.51 -3.59
C LEU A 212 -9.13 -0.06 -3.87
N GLU A 213 -7.84 0.21 -3.92
CA GLU A 213 -7.32 1.56 -4.17
C GLU A 213 -6.96 1.79 -5.64
N VAL A 214 -7.62 2.75 -6.29
CA VAL A 214 -7.11 3.38 -7.52
C VAL A 214 -5.97 4.30 -7.11
N ASN A 215 -4.75 3.93 -7.49
CA ASN A 215 -3.53 4.54 -6.97
C ASN A 215 -2.90 5.53 -7.97
N ALA A 216 -2.79 6.80 -7.59
CA ALA A 216 -2.21 7.85 -8.42
C ALA A 216 -0.69 7.73 -8.62
N GLY A 217 0.03 7.04 -7.72
CA GLY A 217 1.47 6.78 -7.87
C GLY A 217 1.79 6.05 -9.16
N GLY A 218 0.93 5.13 -9.57
CA GLY A 218 1.01 4.46 -10.86
C GLY A 218 0.64 5.38 -12.03
N MET A 219 -0.42 6.18 -11.90
CA MET A 219 -0.81 7.18 -12.91
C MET A 219 0.28 8.21 -13.19
N ARG A 220 1.01 8.65 -12.14
CA ARG A 220 2.14 9.60 -12.25
C ARG A 220 3.29 9.07 -13.10
N LYS A 221 3.41 7.75 -13.26
CA LYS A 221 4.41 7.13 -14.16
C LYS A 221 4.04 7.28 -15.64
N GLY A 222 2.81 7.68 -15.93
CA GLY A 222 2.27 7.91 -17.27
C GLY A 222 1.83 6.64 -17.99
N LEU A 223 1.15 6.83 -19.12
CA LEU A 223 0.72 5.75 -20.01
C LEU A 223 1.94 5.07 -20.66
N ARG A 224 1.75 3.81 -21.01
CA ARG A 224 2.70 2.99 -21.77
C ARG A 224 1.95 2.24 -22.85
N ASP A 225 2.54 2.15 -24.02
CA ASP A 225 2.12 1.22 -25.06
C ASP A 225 2.40 -0.21 -24.56
N ILE A 226 1.33 -0.95 -24.28
CA ILE A 226 1.35 -2.36 -23.94
C ILE A 226 0.57 -3.09 -25.04
N GLN A 227 1.31 -3.70 -25.96
CA GLN A 227 0.74 -4.50 -27.06
C GLN A 227 -0.21 -3.70 -27.99
N GLY A 228 0.04 -2.40 -28.17
CA GLY A 228 -0.77 -1.52 -29.03
C GLY A 228 -1.88 -0.76 -28.30
N GLU A 229 -1.95 -0.88 -26.97
CA GLU A 229 -2.88 -0.14 -26.12
C GLU A 229 -2.13 0.82 -25.18
N GLU A 230 -2.61 2.05 -25.07
CA GLU A 230 -2.08 3.03 -24.12
C GLU A 230 -2.69 2.79 -22.73
N LEU A 231 -1.93 2.17 -21.84
CA LEU A 231 -2.39 1.77 -20.50
C LEU A 231 -1.47 2.30 -19.40
N TYR A 232 -2.02 2.55 -18.22
CA TYR A 232 -1.20 2.63 -17.02
C TYR A 232 -0.73 1.21 -16.63
N LEU A 233 0.49 1.11 -16.12
CA LEU A 233 1.00 -0.14 -15.55
C LEU A 233 0.22 -0.54 -14.27
N TYR A 234 -0.22 0.47 -13.54
CA TYR A 234 -1.27 0.47 -12.52
C TYR A 234 -1.70 1.95 -12.39
N PRO A 235 -2.98 2.31 -12.23
CA PRO A 235 -4.15 1.46 -12.27
C PRO A 235 -4.48 1.03 -13.72
N ASN A 236 -4.39 -0.27 -14.02
CA ASN A 236 -4.56 -0.84 -15.35
C ASN A 236 -6.05 -1.03 -15.67
N ALA A 237 -6.52 -0.40 -16.74
CA ALA A 237 -7.92 -0.42 -17.20
C ALA A 237 -8.59 -1.80 -17.10
N HIS A 238 -7.92 -2.85 -17.59
CA HIS A 238 -8.50 -4.19 -17.64
C HIS A 238 -8.73 -4.82 -16.25
N PHE A 239 -7.88 -4.52 -15.26
CA PHE A 239 -8.12 -4.94 -13.88
C PHE A 239 -9.35 -4.25 -13.31
N TRP A 240 -9.49 -2.95 -13.57
CA TRP A 240 -10.55 -2.12 -13.01
C TRP A 240 -11.91 -2.38 -13.65
N ASP A 241 -11.97 -2.79 -14.92
CA ASP A 241 -13.19 -3.32 -15.53
C ASP A 241 -13.71 -4.58 -14.80
N ILE A 242 -12.81 -5.47 -14.39
CA ILE A 242 -13.16 -6.66 -13.59
C ILE A 242 -13.65 -6.25 -12.19
N ALA A 243 -12.98 -5.30 -11.54
CA ALA A 243 -13.41 -4.77 -10.24
C ALA A 243 -14.81 -4.14 -10.31
N SER A 244 -15.12 -3.43 -11.40
CA SER A 244 -16.45 -2.90 -11.68
C SER A 244 -17.49 -4.01 -11.87
N GLU A 245 -17.18 -5.05 -12.67
CA GLU A 245 -18.08 -6.18 -12.93
C GLU A 245 -18.49 -6.89 -11.62
N ILE A 246 -17.53 -7.07 -10.71
CA ILE A 246 -17.76 -7.71 -9.39
C ILE A 246 -18.48 -6.76 -8.42
N GLY A 247 -18.40 -5.45 -8.65
CA GLY A 247 -18.99 -4.43 -7.78
C GLY A 247 -18.16 -4.20 -6.51
N ASN A 248 -16.83 -4.22 -6.62
CA ASN A 248 -15.93 -3.84 -5.54
C ASN A 248 -16.16 -2.39 -5.12
N ASP A 249 -16.03 -2.12 -3.82
CA ASP A 249 -15.92 -0.75 -3.32
C ASP A 249 -14.51 -0.24 -3.61
N VAL A 250 -14.43 1.01 -4.07
CA VAL A 250 -13.18 1.62 -4.55
C VAL A 250 -12.90 2.92 -3.82
N ILE A 251 -11.65 3.12 -3.44
CA ILE A 251 -11.15 4.39 -2.90
C ILE A 251 -10.10 4.98 -3.84
N LEU A 252 -9.89 6.29 -3.73
CA LEU A 252 -8.81 6.98 -4.42
C LEU A 252 -7.64 7.19 -3.46
N GLY A 253 -6.45 6.85 -3.90
CA GLY A 253 -5.22 7.01 -3.12
C GLY A 253 -4.18 7.78 -3.90
N PHE A 254 -3.63 8.83 -3.30
CA PHE A 254 -2.56 9.59 -3.93
C PHE A 254 -1.23 8.85 -3.94
N ASP A 255 -0.98 8.00 -2.93
CA ASP A 255 0.34 7.40 -2.70
C ASP A 255 1.42 8.50 -2.71
N ALA A 256 1.09 9.61 -2.03
CA ALA A 256 1.82 10.86 -2.16
C ALA A 256 3.21 10.70 -1.53
N HIS A 257 4.24 11.00 -2.30
CA HIS A 257 5.64 10.97 -1.89
C HIS A 257 6.27 12.35 -1.91
N ASN A 258 5.53 13.36 -2.35
CA ASN A 258 5.94 14.76 -2.34
C ASN A 258 4.69 15.63 -2.07
N PRO A 259 4.80 16.76 -1.36
CA PRO A 259 3.66 17.65 -1.15
C PRO A 259 2.96 18.06 -2.47
N SER A 260 3.70 18.20 -3.57
CA SER A 260 3.16 18.54 -4.89
C SER A 260 2.37 17.40 -5.57
N ASP A 261 2.47 16.17 -5.07
CA ASP A 261 1.61 15.07 -5.55
C ASP A 261 0.14 15.35 -5.24
N PHE A 262 -0.14 16.12 -4.18
CA PHE A 262 -1.48 16.65 -3.93
C PHE A 262 -1.77 17.81 -4.89
N ASN A 263 -2.44 17.49 -6.01
CA ASN A 263 -2.89 18.49 -6.96
C ASN A 263 -4.23 18.10 -7.60
N ASN A 264 -5.00 19.12 -7.99
CA ASN A 264 -6.34 18.93 -8.56
C ASN A 264 -6.30 18.23 -9.93
N ALA A 265 -5.25 18.42 -10.73
CA ALA A 265 -5.16 17.76 -12.04
C ALA A 265 -5.10 16.23 -11.91
N MET A 266 -4.33 15.73 -10.94
CA MET A 266 -4.25 14.30 -10.61
C MET A 266 -5.55 13.79 -9.99
N TYR A 267 -6.18 14.57 -9.10
CA TYR A 267 -7.50 14.21 -8.54
C TYR A 267 -8.55 14.04 -9.65
N ASP A 268 -8.64 15.01 -10.56
CA ASP A 268 -9.58 14.98 -11.68
C ASP A 268 -9.28 13.81 -12.62
N GLN A 269 -8.01 13.44 -12.78
CA GLN A 269 -7.60 12.28 -13.58
C GLN A 269 -8.06 10.96 -12.94
N MET A 270 -7.90 10.80 -11.62
CA MET A 270 -8.44 9.64 -10.90
C MET A 270 -9.97 9.55 -11.00
N ILE A 271 -10.66 10.68 -10.86
CA ILE A 271 -12.13 10.74 -11.01
C ILE A 271 -12.57 10.37 -12.43
N ARG A 272 -11.88 10.87 -13.46
CA ARG A 272 -12.16 10.47 -14.86
C ARG A 272 -11.98 8.98 -15.06
N PHE A 273 -10.85 8.42 -14.62
CA PHE A 273 -10.58 6.99 -14.70
C PHE A 273 -11.67 6.17 -14.01
N ALA A 274 -12.05 6.55 -12.79
CA ALA A 274 -13.11 5.86 -12.06
C ALA A 274 -14.48 5.92 -12.77
N ASN A 275 -14.83 7.06 -13.38
CA ASN A 275 -16.07 7.20 -14.15
C ASN A 275 -16.06 6.40 -15.45
N GLU A 276 -14.93 6.41 -16.18
CA GLU A 276 -14.73 5.67 -17.43
C GLU A 276 -14.88 4.16 -17.21
N HIS A 277 -14.40 3.65 -16.07
CA HIS A 277 -14.50 2.24 -15.68
C HIS A 277 -15.69 1.93 -14.77
N HIS A 278 -16.64 2.85 -14.60
CA HIS A 278 -17.87 2.66 -13.82
C HIS A 278 -17.66 2.19 -12.37
N LEU A 279 -16.57 2.63 -11.74
CA LEU A 279 -16.18 2.19 -10.41
C LEU A 279 -17.11 2.71 -9.31
N LYS A 280 -17.41 1.86 -8.32
CA LYS A 280 -18.20 2.25 -7.14
C LYS A 280 -17.29 2.93 -6.11
N LEU A 281 -17.11 4.24 -6.28
CA LEU A 281 -16.32 5.05 -5.36
C LEU A 281 -17.01 5.22 -4.00
N ILE A 282 -16.23 5.04 -2.93
CA ILE A 282 -16.57 5.37 -1.55
C ILE A 282 -15.50 6.31 -0.96
N ASP A 283 -15.88 7.16 -0.02
CA ASP A 283 -14.98 8.10 0.66
C ASP A 283 -14.69 7.71 2.12
N GLU A 284 -15.47 6.79 2.68
CA GLU A 284 -15.38 6.34 4.06
C GLU A 284 -15.62 4.83 4.16
N PHE A 285 -14.89 4.19 5.07
CA PHE A 285 -15.01 2.78 5.41
C PHE A 285 -14.52 2.58 6.85
N GLU A 286 -14.87 1.46 7.47
CA GLU A 286 -14.41 1.13 8.81
C GLU A 286 -12.99 0.54 8.75
N PHE A 287 -12.12 1.01 9.63
CA PHE A 287 -10.77 0.47 9.76
C PHE A 287 -10.79 -0.87 10.48
N LEU A 288 -10.26 -1.89 9.82
CA LEU A 288 -10.12 -3.21 10.43
C LEU A 288 -9.08 -3.19 11.55
N GLN A 289 -9.37 -3.95 12.61
CA GLN A 289 -8.54 -4.02 13.82
C GLN A 289 -7.88 -5.40 14.01
N GLY A 290 -7.89 -6.24 12.97
CA GLY A 290 -7.41 -7.62 13.05
C GLY A 290 -8.31 -8.51 13.91
N ASN A 291 -7.73 -9.55 14.49
CA ASN A 291 -8.42 -10.50 15.36
C ASN A 291 -8.24 -10.11 16.84
N PHE A 292 -8.90 -9.02 17.23
CA PHE A 292 -8.76 -8.39 18.55
C PHE A 292 -9.01 -9.37 19.71
N GLU A 293 -10.09 -10.15 19.65
CA GLU A 293 -10.50 -11.08 20.72
C GLU A 293 -9.50 -12.23 20.92
N LYS A 294 -9.00 -12.80 19.82
CA LYS A 294 -7.99 -13.87 19.89
C LYS A 294 -6.70 -13.36 20.51
N PHE A 295 -6.28 -12.16 20.12
CA PHE A 295 -5.00 -11.59 20.59
C PHE A 295 -5.07 -11.14 22.05
N GLN A 296 -6.22 -10.62 22.50
CA GLN A 296 -6.47 -10.30 23.91
C GLN A 296 -6.29 -11.54 24.81
N GLY A 297 -6.85 -12.69 24.42
CA GLY A 297 -6.71 -13.94 25.18
C GLY A 297 -5.27 -14.46 25.27
N GLU A 298 -4.42 -14.20 24.27
CA GLU A 298 -3.00 -14.61 24.30
C GLU A 298 -2.12 -13.65 25.12
N TYR A 299 -2.49 -12.38 25.20
CA TYR A 299 -1.77 -11.35 25.97
C TYR A 299 -2.10 -11.37 27.46
N ASP A 300 -3.37 -11.60 27.83
CA ASP A 300 -3.79 -11.67 29.25
C ASP A 300 -3.19 -12.87 30.01
N ILE A 301 -2.61 -13.84 29.29
CA ILE A 301 -1.94 -15.03 29.86
C ILE A 301 -0.43 -14.81 30.07
N ARG A 302 0.17 -13.76 29.50
CA ARG A 302 1.60 -13.44 29.62
C ARG A 302 1.90 -12.48 30.77
#